data_AF-A0A7V7SV18-F1
#
_entry.id   AF-A0A7V7SV18-F1
#
_cell.length_a   1.000
_cell.length_b   1.000
_cell.length_c   1.000
_cell.angle_alpha   90.00
_cell.angle_beta   90.00
_cell.angle_gamma   90.00
#
_symmetry.space_group_name_H-M   'P 1'
#
loop_
_entity.id
_entity.type
_entity.pdbx_description
1 polymer ?
#
loop_
_entity_poly.entity_id
_entity_poly.type
_entity_poly.pdbx_seq_one_letter_code
_entity_poly.pdbx_strand_id
1 'polypeptide(L)'
;MKFQQESEYDRLDRLVREAVAGSDFHLDVVGWTRKTYDVYQQDRKKASSKLILRLESFATSNGEIRLFDEIGLALAEQIGRRLEENFPIQEAVLVRGPSPQ
;
A
#
# COMPACT_ATOMS: atom_id res chain seq x y z
N MET A 1 22.55 -23.82 -8.06
CA MET A 1 21.23 -23.21 -7.82
C MET A 1 21.29 -21.75 -8.26
N LYS A 2 20.48 -21.32 -9.23
CA LYS A 2 20.35 -19.90 -9.56
C LYS A 2 19.40 -19.29 -8.52
N PHE A 3 19.92 -18.53 -7.57
CA PHE A 3 19.08 -17.66 -6.74
C PHE A 3 18.49 -16.61 -7.70
N GLN A 4 17.23 -16.77 -8.10
CA GLN A 4 16.51 -15.66 -8.73
C GLN A 4 16.36 -14.60 -7.65
N GLN A 5 17.03 -13.47 -7.83
CA GLN A 5 16.79 -12.29 -7.01
C GLN A 5 15.31 -11.91 -7.16
N GLU A 6 14.61 -11.83 -6.04
CA GLU A 6 13.23 -11.37 -5.97
C GLU A 6 13.16 -9.95 -6.57
N SER A 7 12.24 -9.72 -7.51
CA SER A 7 12.14 -8.40 -8.14
C SER A 7 11.68 -7.36 -7.12
N GLU A 8 11.97 -6.08 -7.38
CA GLU A 8 11.45 -4.98 -6.54
C GLU A 8 9.93 -5.02 -6.41
N TYR A 9 9.24 -5.41 -7.49
CA TYR A 9 7.79 -5.54 -7.51
C TYR A 9 7.30 -6.69 -6.62
N ASP A 10 7.99 -7.82 -6.60
CA ASP A 10 7.62 -8.95 -5.75
C ASP A 10 7.84 -8.61 -4.27
N ARG A 11 8.94 -7.91 -3.96
CA ARG A 11 9.22 -7.39 -2.62
C ARG A 11 8.15 -6.41 -2.15
N LEU A 12 7.73 -5.48 -3.00
CA LEU A 12 6.67 -4.54 -2.69
C LEU A 12 5.33 -5.25 -2.48
N ASP A 13 4.99 -6.20 -3.36
CA ASP A 13 3.76 -6.99 -3.30
C ASP A 13 3.66 -7.74 -1.97
N ARG A 14 4.74 -8.42 -1.58
CA ARG A 14 4.83 -9.10 -0.28
C ARG A 14 4.67 -8.12 0.88
N LEU A 15 5.41 -7.01 0.86
CA LEU A 15 5.38 -6.01 1.93
C LEU A 15 3.97 -5.49 2.20
N VAL A 16 3.27 -5.08 1.14
CA VAL A 16 1.91 -4.51 1.26
C VAL A 16 0.91 -5.59 1.70
N ARG A 17 1.00 -6.81 1.14
CA ARG A 17 0.13 -7.92 1.55
C ARG A 17 0.29 -8.28 3.02
N GLU A 18 1.52 -8.37 3.50
CA GLU A 18 1.82 -8.66 4.91
C GLU A 18 1.32 -7.54 5.83
N ALA A 19 1.46 -6.27 5.42
CA ALA A 19 0.95 -5.14 6.20
C ALA A 19 -0.59 -5.19 6.34
N VAL A 20 -1.29 -5.55 5.26
CA VAL A 20 -2.76 -5.64 5.27
C VAL A 20 -3.28 -6.91 5.95
N ALA A 21 -2.57 -8.04 5.85
CA ALA A 21 -3.02 -9.33 6.38
C ALA A 21 -3.28 -9.33 7.90
N GLY A 22 -2.66 -8.42 8.66
CA GLY A 22 -2.89 -8.24 10.09
C GLY A 22 -4.03 -7.30 10.45
N SER A 23 -4.80 -6.81 9.47
CA SER A 23 -5.81 -5.77 9.65
C SER A 23 -7.20 -6.22 9.19
N ASP A 24 -8.23 -5.45 9.56
CA ASP A 24 -9.60 -5.62 9.05
C ASP A 24 -9.80 -5.04 7.63
N PHE A 25 -8.71 -4.63 6.96
CA PHE A 25 -8.76 -4.07 5.63
C PHE A 25 -8.60 -5.14 4.53
N HIS A 26 -9.11 -4.81 3.35
CA HIS A 26 -9.00 -5.60 2.14
C HIS A 26 -8.03 -4.93 1.17
N LEU A 27 -7.16 -5.72 0.52
CA LEU A 27 -6.23 -5.22 -0.49
C LEU A 27 -6.67 -5.66 -1.88
N ASP A 28 -6.86 -4.69 -2.77
CA ASP A 28 -6.96 -4.91 -4.22
C ASP A 28 -5.65 -4.50 -4.91
N VAL A 29 -5.20 -5.30 -5.87
CA VAL A 29 -3.94 -5.07 -6.59
C VAL A 29 -4.25 -5.10 -8.08
N VAL A 30 -4.11 -3.94 -8.73
CA VAL A 30 -4.44 -3.76 -10.15
C VAL A 30 -3.18 -3.39 -10.93
N GLY A 31 -3.07 -3.87 -12.17
CA GLY A 31 -1.97 -3.53 -13.08
C GLY A 31 -0.85 -4.58 -13.10
N TRP A 32 -0.13 -4.63 -14.23
CA TRP A 32 0.91 -5.64 -14.49
C TRP A 32 2.31 -5.05 -14.28
N THR A 33 2.65 -4.02 -15.06
CA THR A 33 3.95 -3.33 -15.00
C THR A 33 3.95 -2.18 -14.00
N ARG A 34 2.81 -1.48 -13.87
CA ARG A 34 2.59 -0.43 -12.88
C ARG A 34 1.43 -0.85 -12.02
N LYS A 35 1.74 -1.32 -10.81
CA LYS A 35 0.76 -1.82 -9.87
C LYS A 35 0.20 -0.66 -9.05
N THR A 36 -1.09 -0.75 -8.76
CA THR A 36 -1.79 0.06 -7.78
C THR A 36 -2.28 -0.86 -6.67
N TYR A 37 -2.01 -0.48 -5.44
CA TYR A 37 -2.37 -1.21 -4.22
C TYR A 37 -3.42 -0.39 -3.48
N ASP A 38 -4.68 -0.80 -3.62
CA ASP A 38 -5.80 -0.12 -3.01
C ASP A 38 -6.25 -0.87 -1.76
N VAL A 39 -6.28 -0.16 -0.64
CA VAL A 39 -6.71 -0.72 0.63
C VAL A 39 -8.10 -0.19 0.94
N TYR A 40 -9.04 -1.12 1.10
CA TYR A 40 -10.43 -0.84 1.38
C TYR A 40 -10.82 -1.28 2.77
N GLN A 41 -11.74 -0.54 3.38
CA GLN A 41 -12.54 -1.05 4.48
C GLN A 41 -13.88 -1.53 3.93
N GLN A 42 -14.20 -2.80 4.16
CA GLN A 42 -15.52 -3.32 3.86
C GLN A 42 -16.48 -2.92 4.98
N ASP A 43 -17.47 -2.08 4.68
CA ASP A 43 -18.54 -1.83 5.63
C ASP A 43 -19.45 -3.06 5.64
N ARG A 44 -19.41 -3.87 6.71
CA ARG A 44 -20.26 -5.07 6.82
C ARG A 44 -21.77 -4.75 6.76
N LYS A 45 -22.16 -3.48 6.94
CA LYS A 45 -23.55 -3.02 6.92
C LYS A 45 -23.97 -2.39 5.59
N LYS A 46 -23.02 -2.13 4.67
CA LYS A 46 -23.30 -1.50 3.37
C LYS A 46 -22.66 -2.29 2.23
N ALA A 47 -23.29 -2.30 1.07
CA ALA A 47 -22.68 -2.91 -0.13
C ALA A 47 -21.46 -2.12 -0.65
N SER A 48 -21.12 -0.98 -0.04
CA SER A 48 -20.03 -0.11 -0.45
C SER A 48 -18.75 -0.42 0.34
N SER A 49 -17.65 -0.62 -0.38
CA SER A 49 -16.30 -0.51 0.18
C SER A 49 -15.87 0.95 0.24
N LYS A 50 -15.10 1.31 1.26
CA LYS A 50 -14.48 2.64 1.38
C LYS A 50 -13.00 2.53 1.10
N LEU A 51 -12.47 3.30 0.14
CA LEU A 51 -11.02 3.38 -0.09
C LEU A 51 -10.37 4.13 1.07
N ILE A 52 -9.36 3.51 1.67
CA ILE A 52 -8.67 3.98 2.87
C ILE A 52 -7.31 4.56 2.50
N LEU A 53 -6.52 3.83 1.72
CA LEU A 53 -5.25 4.31 1.21
C LEU A 53 -4.93 3.69 -0.15
N ARG A 54 -3.99 4.31 -0.88
CA ARG A 54 -3.45 3.83 -2.15
C ARG A 54 -1.93 3.97 -2.17
N LEU A 55 -1.26 2.91 -2.61
CA LEU A 55 0.12 2.95 -3.09
C LEU A 55 0.17 2.72 -4.58
N GLU A 56 1.11 3.35 -5.26
CA GLU A 56 1.50 2.99 -6.62
C GLU A 56 2.87 2.31 -6.57
N SER A 57 3.20 1.46 -7.55
CA SER A 57 4.51 0.79 -7.61
C SER A 57 5.71 1.74 -7.59
N PHE A 58 5.53 3.01 -7.96
CA PHE A 58 6.56 4.05 -7.82
C PHE A 58 6.87 4.45 -6.38
N ALA A 59 6.08 4.00 -5.40
CA ALA A 59 6.35 4.17 -3.97
C ALA A 59 7.72 3.62 -3.57
N THR A 60 8.27 2.65 -4.31
CA THR A 60 9.65 2.16 -4.12
C THR A 60 10.72 3.19 -4.47
N SER A 61 10.35 4.29 -5.12
CA SER A 61 11.26 5.37 -5.53
C SER A 61 10.89 6.72 -4.91
N ASN A 62 9.60 7.02 -4.75
CA ASN A 62 9.15 8.32 -4.20
C ASN A 62 8.60 8.24 -2.78
N GLY A 63 8.40 7.04 -2.22
CA GLY A 63 7.85 6.85 -0.88
C GLY A 63 6.40 7.32 -0.69
N GLU A 64 5.65 7.62 -1.77
CA GLU A 64 4.33 8.23 -1.65
C GLU A 64 3.26 7.20 -1.27
N ILE A 65 2.50 7.55 -0.24
CA ILE A 65 1.32 6.81 0.23
C ILE A 65 0.15 7.79 0.27
N ARG A 66 -0.89 7.55 -0.53
CA ARG A 66 -2.09 8.39 -0.49
C ARG A 66 -3.04 7.88 0.57
N LEU A 67 -3.39 8.72 1.54
CA LEU A 67 -4.32 8.42 2.63
C LEU A 67 -5.63 9.17 2.40
N PHE A 68 -6.74 8.44 2.35
CA PHE A 68 -8.08 8.98 2.11
C PHE A 68 -8.97 8.96 3.35
N ASP A 69 -8.62 8.15 4.36
CA ASP A 69 -9.32 8.07 5.64
C ASP A 69 -8.34 7.87 6.81
N GLU A 70 -8.52 8.62 7.90
CA GLU A 70 -7.70 8.54 9.10
C GLU A 70 -7.63 7.15 9.73
N ILE A 71 -8.66 6.30 9.54
CA ILE A 71 -8.63 4.93 10.06
C ILE A 71 -7.45 4.11 9.48
N GLY A 72 -6.95 4.50 8.31
CA GLY A 72 -5.78 3.90 7.67
C GLY A 72 -4.44 4.42 8.15
N LEU A 73 -4.40 5.44 9.02
CA LEU A 73 -3.15 6.13 9.37
C LEU A 73 -2.08 5.18 9.92
N ALA A 74 -2.46 4.31 10.87
CA ALA A 74 -1.52 3.36 11.46
C ALA A 74 -0.95 2.37 10.43
N LEU A 75 -1.78 1.91 9.49
CA LEU A 75 -1.35 1.04 8.39
C LEU A 75 -0.44 1.80 7.42
N ALA A 76 -0.78 3.05 7.09
CA ALA A 76 0.02 3.90 6.21
C ALA A 76 1.42 4.16 6.79
N GLU A 77 1.53 4.48 8.08
CA GLU A 77 2.80 4.65 8.78
C GLU A 77 3.61 3.35 8.85
N GLN A 78 2.95 2.21 9.07
CA GLN A 78 3.60 0.91 9.01
C GLN A 78 4.17 0.62 7.63
N ILE A 79 3.40 0.85 6.56
CA ILE A 79 3.88 0.67 5.18
C ILE A 79 5.04 1.63 4.91
N GLY A 80 4.94 2.90 5.31
CA GLY A 80 5.99 3.91 5.12
C GLY A 80 7.34 3.49 5.73
N ARG A 81 7.34 3.08 7.00
CA ARG A 81 8.56 2.56 7.66
C ARG A 81 9.15 1.36 6.92
N ARG A 82 8.30 0.42 6.51
CA ARG A 82 8.79 -0.76 5.76
C ARG A 82 9.34 -0.36 4.39
N LEU A 83 8.81 0.67 3.73
CA LEU A 83 9.35 1.16 2.48
C LEU A 83 10.77 1.73 2.68
N GLU A 84 10.96 2.57 3.70
CA GLU A 84 12.27 3.14 4.07
C GLU A 84 13.31 2.07 4.41
N GLU A 85 12.88 0.98 5.05
CA GLU A 85 13.77 -0.14 5.42
C GLU A 85 14.17 -1.03 4.22
N ASN A 86 13.34 -1.12 3.18
CA ASN A 86 13.48 -2.15 2.13
C ASN A 86 13.81 -1.60 0.73
N PHE A 87 13.65 -0.29 0.52
CA PHE A 87 13.83 0.38 -0.76
C PHE A 87 14.73 1.61 -0.61
N PRO A 88 15.36 2.09 -1.69
CA PRO A 88 16.27 3.24 -1.65
C PRO A 88 15.51 4.58 -1.58
N ILE A 89 14.61 4.72 -0.60
CA ILE A 89 13.91 5.97 -0.29
C ILE A 89 14.41 6.53 1.04
N GLN A 90 14.51 7.85 1.16
CA GLN A 90 14.97 8.48 2.40
C GLN A 90 13.85 8.61 3.44
N GLU A 91 12.66 8.96 2.99
CA GLU A 91 11.49 9.22 3.82
C GLU A 91 10.22 8.91 3.01
N ALA A 92 9.31 8.15 3.61
CA ALA A 92 7.99 7.91 3.06
C ALA A 92 7.07 9.09 3.37
N VAL A 93 6.28 9.51 2.39
CA VAL A 93 5.42 10.69 2.50
C VAL A 93 3.95 10.26 2.47
N LEU A 94 3.21 10.67 3.50
CA LEU A 94 1.76 10.50 3.55
C LEU A 94 1.07 11.70 2.90
N VAL A 95 0.43 11.48 1.76
CA VAL A 95 -0.36 12.50 1.05
C VAL A 95 -1.83 12.32 1.39
N ARG A 96 -2.39 13.25 2.16
CA ARG A 96 -3.81 13.24 2.54
C ARG A 96 -4.67 13.88 1.46
N GLY A 97 -5.81 13.29 1.15
CA GLY A 97 -6.74 13.84 0.17
C GLY A 97 -8.15 13.24 0.26
N PRO A 98 -9.14 13.83 -0.42
CA PRO A 98 -10.46 13.21 -0.53
C PRO A 98 -10.35 11.89 -1.31
N SER A 99 -11.15 10.90 -0.92
CA SER A 99 -11.30 9.68 -1.72
C SER A 99 -11.74 10.05 -3.14
N PRO A 100 -11.16 9.46 -4.19
CA PRO A 100 -11.69 9.58 -5.54
C PRO A 100 -13.16 9.12 -5.58
N GLN A 101 -13.99 9.80 -6.38
CA GLN A 101 -15.39 9.47 -6.63
C GLN A 101 -15.53 8.34 -7.63
#